data_AF-A0A373FAD4-F1
#
_entry.id   AF-A0A373FAD4-F1
#
_cell.length_a   1.000
_cell.length_b   1.000
_cell.length_c   1.000
_cell.angle_alpha   90.00
_cell.angle_beta   90.00
_cell.angle_gamma   90.00
#
_symmetry.space_group_name_H-M   'P 1'
#
loop_
_entity.id
_entity.type
_entity.pdbx_description
1 polymer ?
#
loop_
_entity_poly.entity_id
_entity_poly.type
_entity_poly.pdbx_seq_one_letter_code
_entity_poly.pdbx_strand_id
1 'polypeptide(L)'
;MTPQDLLGAQRTLYVLAQKPGTDKTDSKNLWYLKLEGLHQEQLKSAVAQLRSRERGKGQDRALKSTALQDSLAQTLGAKSYAHWREHEQPKIMELLKQHDLTQPADLIKWAYTPGLAGPLSARSFSDRIFNSGLPLPSKVFTGVGSYLFAPSGYGRLDIDDLAGQYHDSDEERYAFCSDHLNTVVLRAQHMKDANCPAYIDLTGRSLMLNAVSEYIGCMYTLLGSNLTDRAFEKPVMRTYNASEAERAFEAQLFQLFREEIEQSSEGWVEVLAVPENSNLVILKGPNGTFDWLIRDQRDSALSSNPLYPFFNKEEMPTAMDTSQLSAHLYFNRGSWHEKLEHDAESRHYAQGGKVSNWPGYDKLIERELRESHSFISPKRVPSPASDQFISHRAGDYQLMVSPLITIDQFKSFLAASNWEQIRQEKAHKAGIELEGNLLSLNSDNGDLPVSVTWLDAVAYCRHYEHRNNLKVRLLEPEEWKEIAPPPSVDRSRVQRVRSMVVHPGQHPVDPIYEQLNWAIVGGDGQLGKNSTHCEKADGVLSFGPNLHWTVNSDGLRFLSVAGFCEWLSGAQKKHAPFAEAGRGILATGAGIFGSLQPINFAMREEGSKIGFRLCYIAHPDA
;
A
#
# COMPACT_ATOMS: atom_id res chain seq x y z
N MET A 1 -20.26 20.56 26.23
CA MET A 1 -20.17 20.06 24.85
C MET A 1 -21.54 20.23 24.21
N THR A 2 -21.64 20.82 23.01
CA THR A 2 -22.93 20.97 22.32
C THR A 2 -23.33 19.65 21.65
N PRO A 3 -24.61 19.43 21.29
CA PRO A 3 -25.01 18.26 20.50
C PRO A 3 -24.27 18.14 19.17
N GLN A 4 -23.87 19.27 18.58
CA GLN A 4 -23.09 19.29 17.35
C GLN A 4 -21.66 18.78 17.57
N ASP A 5 -21.01 19.18 18.66
CA ASP A 5 -19.66 18.71 19.02
C ASP A 5 -19.68 17.21 19.34
N LEU A 6 -20.72 16.77 20.07
CA LEU A 6 -20.90 15.37 20.47
C LEU A 6 -21.05 14.45 19.25
N LEU A 7 -21.80 14.87 18.24
CA LEU A 7 -22.01 14.11 17.01
C LEU A 7 -20.91 14.31 15.94
N GLY A 8 -19.83 15.02 16.29
CA GLY A 8 -18.70 15.25 15.40
C GLY A 8 -17.91 13.97 15.08
N ALA A 9 -17.48 13.84 13.84
CA ALA A 9 -16.59 12.76 13.41
C ALA A 9 -15.19 12.95 14.01
N GLN A 10 -14.62 11.89 14.57
CA GLN A 10 -13.26 11.89 15.13
C GLN A 10 -12.19 11.49 14.11
N ARG A 11 -12.64 11.13 12.90
CA ARG A 11 -11.82 10.75 11.76
C ARG A 11 -12.37 11.35 10.49
N THR A 12 -11.51 11.45 9.48
CA THR A 12 -11.99 11.75 8.13
C THR A 12 -12.77 10.55 7.62
N LEU A 13 -13.98 10.79 7.13
CA LEU A 13 -14.75 9.78 6.42
C LEU A 13 -15.56 10.38 5.28
N TYR A 14 -15.86 9.52 4.32
CA TYR A 14 -16.71 9.82 3.18
C TYR A 14 -17.83 8.79 3.09
N VAL A 15 -18.99 9.24 2.62
CA VAL A 15 -20.16 8.40 2.38
C VAL A 15 -20.60 8.49 0.93
N LEU A 16 -21.24 7.44 0.44
CA LEU A 16 -21.72 7.34 -0.93
C LEU A 16 -23.22 7.59 -0.99
N ALA A 17 -23.63 8.77 -1.45
CA ALA A 17 -25.03 9.14 -1.60
C ALA A 17 -25.50 9.02 -3.06
N GLN A 18 -26.74 8.63 -3.25
CA GLN A 18 -27.35 8.51 -4.58
C GLN A 18 -27.48 9.88 -5.27
N LYS A 19 -27.23 9.93 -6.57
CA LYS A 19 -27.58 11.08 -7.41
C LYS A 19 -29.11 11.20 -7.47
N PRO A 20 -29.70 12.36 -7.13
CA PRO A 20 -31.14 12.51 -7.17
C PRO A 20 -31.74 12.15 -8.54
N GLY A 21 -32.82 11.37 -8.55
CA GLY A 21 -33.55 11.00 -9.78
C GLY A 21 -32.88 9.93 -10.65
N THR A 22 -31.93 9.17 -10.10
CA THR A 22 -31.25 8.07 -10.80
C THR A 22 -31.53 6.72 -10.13
N ASP A 23 -31.35 5.63 -10.87
CA ASP A 23 -31.58 4.26 -10.35
C ASP A 23 -30.52 3.86 -9.32
N LYS A 24 -30.95 3.14 -8.28
CA LYS A 24 -30.22 2.86 -7.03
C LYS A 24 -29.07 1.87 -7.15
N THR A 25 -28.91 1.23 -8.31
CA THR A 25 -28.03 0.06 -8.49
C THR A 25 -26.75 0.34 -9.27
N ASP A 26 -26.66 1.45 -10.01
CA ASP A 26 -25.48 1.77 -10.82
C ASP A 26 -24.48 2.64 -10.03
N SER A 27 -23.23 2.16 -9.92
CA SER A 27 -22.13 2.88 -9.27
C SER A 27 -21.82 4.23 -9.94
N LYS A 28 -22.15 4.42 -11.23
CA LYS A 28 -22.04 5.71 -11.94
C LYS A 28 -23.01 6.76 -11.41
N ASN A 29 -24.02 6.33 -10.64
CA ASN A 29 -25.06 7.17 -10.09
C ASN A 29 -24.82 7.58 -8.63
N LEU A 30 -23.58 7.46 -8.13
CA LEU A 30 -23.24 7.84 -6.76
C LEU A 30 -22.41 9.13 -6.71
N TRP A 31 -22.57 9.86 -5.61
CA TRP A 31 -21.70 10.94 -5.17
C TRP A 31 -20.95 10.50 -3.92
N TYR A 32 -19.71 10.93 -3.77
CA TYR A 32 -19.00 10.83 -2.49
C TYR A 32 -18.98 12.19 -1.79
N LEU A 33 -19.32 12.19 -0.50
CA LEU A 33 -19.41 13.38 0.34
C LEU A 33 -18.53 13.20 1.56
N LYS A 34 -17.73 14.20 1.90
CA LYS A 34 -17.03 14.25 3.19
C LYS A 34 -18.07 14.51 4.27
N LEU A 35 -18.10 13.67 5.32
CA LEU A 35 -19.02 13.84 6.44
C LEU A 35 -18.24 14.19 7.70
N GLU A 36 -18.53 15.36 8.28
CA GLU A 36 -17.83 15.88 9.46
C GLU A 36 -18.58 15.56 10.77
N GLY A 37 -19.76 14.96 10.67
CA GLY A 37 -20.52 14.44 11.79
C GLY A 37 -21.99 14.17 11.45
N LEU A 38 -22.73 13.69 12.45
CA LEU A 38 -24.11 13.24 12.33
C LEU A 38 -25.16 14.33 12.64
N HIS A 39 -24.71 15.52 13.08
CA HIS A 39 -25.62 16.63 13.35
C HIS A 39 -26.22 17.19 12.05
N GLN A 40 -27.48 17.62 12.09
CA GLN A 40 -28.21 18.17 10.95
C GLN A 40 -27.44 19.27 10.17
N GLU A 41 -26.66 20.10 10.86
CA GLU A 41 -25.87 21.18 10.25
C GLU A 41 -24.61 20.63 9.55
N GLN A 42 -24.03 19.53 10.03
CA GLN A 42 -22.91 18.85 9.37
C GLN A 42 -23.37 18.15 8.09
N LEU A 43 -24.58 17.59 8.06
CA LEU A 43 -25.20 17.08 6.83
C LEU A 43 -25.40 18.20 5.79
N LYS A 44 -25.88 19.38 6.22
CA LYS A 44 -26.01 20.57 5.36
C LYS A 44 -24.64 21.01 4.83
N SER A 45 -23.62 21.05 5.69
CA SER A 45 -22.24 21.41 5.32
C SER A 45 -21.70 20.45 4.26
N ALA A 46 -21.83 19.14 4.44
CA ALA A 46 -21.41 18.13 3.47
C ALA A 46 -22.05 18.33 2.09
N VAL A 47 -23.36 18.62 2.05
CA VAL A 47 -24.07 18.93 0.80
C VAL A 47 -23.60 20.25 0.18
N ALA A 48 -23.36 21.29 0.98
CA ALA A 48 -22.84 22.56 0.49
C ALA A 48 -21.44 22.40 -0.13
N GLN A 49 -20.57 21.61 0.50
CA GLN A 49 -19.24 21.27 -0.03
C GLN A 49 -19.34 20.52 -1.36
N LEU A 50 -20.20 19.50 -1.46
CA LEU A 50 -20.46 18.78 -2.71
C LEU A 50 -20.94 19.74 -3.82
N ARG A 51 -21.92 20.59 -3.52
CA ARG A 51 -22.46 21.55 -4.48
C ARG A 51 -21.38 22.51 -4.96
N SER A 52 -20.51 23.01 -4.07
CA SER A 52 -19.40 23.88 -4.45
C SER A 52 -18.41 23.15 -5.37
N ARG A 53 -18.09 21.88 -5.07
CA ARG A 53 -17.18 21.04 -5.87
C ARG A 53 -17.69 20.72 -7.28
N GLU A 54 -19.00 20.53 -7.45
CA GLU A 54 -19.59 20.08 -8.73
C GLU A 54 -20.26 21.20 -9.54
N ARG A 55 -20.39 22.41 -8.98
CA ARG A 55 -21.01 23.55 -9.68
C ARG A 55 -20.25 23.86 -10.97
N GLY A 56 -20.99 24.11 -12.05
CA GLY A 56 -20.41 24.47 -13.35
C GLY A 56 -19.91 23.30 -14.19
N LYS A 57 -20.02 22.05 -13.70
CA LYS A 57 -19.69 20.83 -14.48
C LYS A 57 -20.88 20.26 -15.26
N GLY A 58 -21.86 21.09 -15.61
CA GLY A 58 -23.04 20.68 -16.40
C GLY A 58 -24.08 19.81 -15.67
N GLN A 59 -24.00 19.69 -14.33
CA GLN A 59 -24.90 18.85 -13.52
C GLN A 59 -25.86 19.65 -12.60
N ASP A 60 -26.10 20.93 -12.91
CA ASP A 60 -26.75 21.87 -11.99
C ASP A 60 -28.18 21.46 -11.54
N ARG A 61 -28.93 20.72 -12.38
CA ARG A 61 -30.26 20.19 -12.00
C ARG A 61 -30.20 19.07 -10.94
N ALA A 62 -29.13 18.28 -10.93
CA ALA A 62 -28.91 17.20 -9.95
C ALA A 62 -28.35 17.73 -8.60
N LEU A 63 -28.04 19.02 -8.51
CA LEU A 63 -27.43 19.68 -7.35
C LEU A 63 -28.43 20.44 -6.47
N LYS A 64 -29.74 20.12 -6.56
CA LYS A 64 -30.75 20.69 -5.66
C LYS A 64 -30.46 20.29 -4.22
N SER A 65 -30.32 21.30 -3.35
CA SER A 65 -29.88 21.11 -1.95
C SER A 65 -30.76 20.14 -1.16
N THR A 66 -32.09 20.26 -1.28
CA THR A 66 -33.04 19.41 -0.56
C THR A 66 -32.93 17.95 -0.97
N ALA A 67 -32.89 17.67 -2.28
CA ALA A 67 -32.78 16.31 -2.79
C ALA A 67 -31.43 15.65 -2.42
N LEU A 68 -30.34 16.42 -2.37
CA LEU A 68 -29.05 15.93 -1.90
C LEU A 68 -29.04 15.66 -0.39
N GLN A 69 -29.70 16.51 0.41
CA GLN A 69 -29.86 16.29 1.84
C GLN A 69 -30.69 15.04 2.13
N ASP A 70 -31.78 14.82 1.38
CA ASP A 70 -32.59 13.60 1.49
C ASP A 70 -31.79 12.35 1.10
N SER A 71 -31.01 12.42 0.01
CA SER A 71 -30.16 11.31 -0.41
C SER A 71 -29.06 10.97 0.61
N LEU A 72 -28.42 12.00 1.19
CA LEU A 72 -27.46 11.81 2.27
C LEU A 72 -28.13 11.20 3.51
N ALA A 73 -29.28 11.73 3.94
CA ALA A 73 -30.03 11.20 5.06
C ALA A 73 -30.47 9.73 4.85
N GLN A 74 -30.87 9.37 3.63
CA GLN A 74 -31.20 7.99 3.26
C GLN A 74 -29.99 7.06 3.32
N THR A 75 -28.82 7.55 2.92
CA THR A 75 -27.55 6.81 3.07
C THR A 75 -27.28 6.49 4.53
N LEU A 76 -27.61 7.40 5.45
CA LEU A 76 -27.48 7.22 6.90
C LEU A 76 -28.63 6.41 7.54
N GLY A 77 -29.60 5.93 6.74
CA GLY A 77 -30.70 5.08 7.22
C GLY A 77 -32.02 5.81 7.51
N ALA A 78 -32.13 7.12 7.24
CA ALA A 78 -33.40 7.86 7.37
C ALA A 78 -34.28 7.76 6.10
N LYS A 79 -35.55 8.18 6.21
CA LYS A 79 -36.44 8.31 5.04
C LYS A 79 -36.18 9.59 4.23
N SER A 80 -35.80 10.67 4.91
CA SER A 80 -35.53 12.01 4.37
C SER A 80 -34.70 12.82 5.37
N TYR A 81 -34.27 14.02 4.97
CA TYR A 81 -33.57 14.93 5.87
C TYR A 81 -34.45 15.43 7.03
N ALA A 82 -35.74 15.65 6.77
CA ALA A 82 -36.70 15.98 7.83
C ALA A 82 -36.81 14.82 8.85
N HIS A 83 -36.92 13.58 8.36
CA HIS A 83 -36.93 12.39 9.21
C HIS A 83 -35.63 12.23 10.01
N TRP A 84 -34.48 12.57 9.42
CA TRP A 84 -33.20 12.56 10.14
C TRP A 84 -33.23 13.50 11.34
N ARG A 85 -33.65 14.75 11.13
CA ARG A 85 -33.72 15.77 12.17
C ARG A 85 -34.73 15.44 13.26
N GLU A 86 -35.91 14.97 12.88
CA GLU A 86 -37.04 14.81 13.78
C GLU A 86 -37.06 13.47 14.51
N HIS A 87 -36.40 12.45 13.97
CA HIS A 87 -36.44 11.09 14.53
C HIS A 87 -35.05 10.46 14.74
N GLU A 88 -34.20 10.38 13.70
CA GLU A 88 -32.93 9.64 13.82
C GLU A 88 -31.91 10.34 14.72
N GLN A 89 -31.72 11.65 14.57
CA GLN A 89 -30.78 12.40 15.41
C GLN A 89 -31.21 12.39 16.90
N PRO A 90 -32.47 12.68 17.27
CA PRO A 90 -32.93 12.53 18.66
C PRO A 90 -32.76 11.10 19.20
N LYS A 91 -33.03 10.08 18.37
CA LYS A 91 -32.84 8.67 18.74
C LYS A 91 -31.38 8.35 19.06
N ILE A 92 -30.44 8.82 18.24
CA ILE A 92 -29.00 8.67 18.51
C ILE A 92 -28.63 9.38 19.82
N MET A 93 -29.09 10.62 20.02
CA MET A 93 -28.80 11.37 21.24
C MET A 93 -29.34 10.67 22.50
N GLU A 94 -30.52 10.09 22.44
CA GLU A 94 -31.10 9.32 23.54
C GLU A 94 -30.29 8.05 23.80
N LEU A 95 -29.86 7.32 22.75
CA LEU A 95 -28.98 6.16 22.91
C LEU A 95 -27.64 6.54 23.57
N LEU A 96 -27.01 7.64 23.14
CA LEU A 96 -25.78 8.14 23.77
C LEU A 96 -25.98 8.43 25.25
N LYS A 97 -27.10 9.09 25.60
CA LYS A 97 -27.46 9.40 26.98
C LYS A 97 -27.72 8.14 27.81
N GLN A 98 -28.44 7.16 27.27
CA GLN A 98 -28.75 5.89 27.95
C GLN A 98 -27.51 5.09 28.32
N HIS A 99 -26.41 5.28 27.58
CA HIS A 99 -25.14 4.59 27.79
C HIS A 99 -24.03 5.49 28.37
N ASP A 100 -24.37 6.70 28.85
CA ASP A 100 -23.44 7.69 29.42
C ASP A 100 -22.27 8.07 28.48
N LEU A 101 -22.53 8.09 27.17
CA LEU A 101 -21.55 8.38 26.13
C LEU A 101 -21.47 9.90 25.89
N THR A 102 -20.39 10.50 26.37
CA THR A 102 -20.24 11.96 26.46
C THR A 102 -18.97 12.49 25.80
N GLN A 103 -18.05 11.62 25.38
CA GLN A 103 -16.74 12.00 24.87
C GLN A 103 -16.50 11.32 23.51
N PRO A 104 -16.64 12.01 22.38
CA PRO A 104 -16.31 11.40 21.11
C PRO A 104 -14.79 11.18 21.02
N ALA A 105 -14.36 9.98 20.63
CA ALA A 105 -12.95 9.60 20.44
C ALA A 105 -12.80 8.66 19.23
N ASP A 106 -11.61 8.57 18.62
CA ASP A 106 -11.35 7.52 17.62
C ASP A 106 -11.08 6.19 18.33
N LEU A 107 -12.00 5.25 18.18
CA LEU A 107 -11.94 3.94 18.86
C LEU A 107 -11.43 2.80 17.98
N ILE A 108 -10.87 3.10 16.80
CA ILE A 108 -10.45 2.09 15.83
C ILE A 108 -8.94 1.99 15.71
N LYS A 109 -8.25 3.14 15.63
CA LYS A 109 -6.82 3.16 15.35
C LYS A 109 -6.00 2.90 16.61
N TRP A 110 -5.37 1.72 16.68
CA TRP A 110 -4.38 1.42 17.72
C TRP A 110 -3.17 2.36 17.62
N ALA A 111 -2.74 2.93 18.74
CA ALA A 111 -1.55 3.78 18.84
C ALA A 111 -0.26 3.06 18.38
N TYR A 112 -0.12 1.77 18.71
CA TYR A 112 1.04 0.95 18.39
C TYR A 112 0.59 -0.32 17.69
N THR A 113 0.51 -0.26 16.36
CA THR A 113 0.13 -1.41 15.55
C THR A 113 1.25 -2.47 15.60
N PRO A 114 0.92 -3.77 15.71
CA PRO A 114 1.90 -4.85 15.57
C PRO A 114 2.71 -4.74 14.28
N GLY A 115 3.94 -5.27 14.27
CA GLY A 115 4.80 -5.25 13.09
C GLY A 115 4.11 -5.85 11.86
N LEU A 116 4.42 -5.33 10.66
CA LEU A 116 3.86 -5.75 9.35
C LEU A 116 2.32 -5.68 9.21
N ALA A 117 1.56 -5.39 10.26
CA ALA A 117 0.13 -5.09 10.16
C ALA A 117 -0.10 -3.64 9.69
N GLY A 118 -1.03 -3.48 8.75
CA GLY A 118 -1.68 -2.18 8.58
C GLY A 118 -2.62 -1.90 9.77
N PRO A 119 -2.81 -0.64 10.17
CA PRO A 119 -3.82 -0.33 11.20
C PRO A 119 -5.20 -0.79 10.72
N LEU A 120 -6.05 -1.21 11.66
CA LEU A 120 -7.48 -1.41 11.36
C LEU A 120 -8.02 -0.12 10.74
N SER A 121 -8.71 -0.29 9.62
CA SER A 121 -9.35 0.82 8.93
C SER A 121 -10.82 0.91 9.35
N ALA A 122 -11.36 2.12 9.40
CA ALA A 122 -12.76 2.31 9.73
C ALA A 122 -13.67 1.73 8.63
N ARG A 123 -13.19 1.69 7.37
CA ARG A 123 -13.83 0.92 6.29
C ARG A 123 -13.84 -0.59 6.57
N SER A 124 -12.72 -1.20 6.95
CA SER A 124 -12.67 -2.64 7.28
C SER A 124 -13.67 -2.99 8.38
N PHE A 125 -13.77 -2.14 9.41
CA PHE A 125 -14.74 -2.33 10.49
C PHE A 125 -16.17 -2.16 9.98
N SER A 126 -16.48 -1.10 9.25
CA SER A 126 -17.80 -0.92 8.62
C SER A 126 -18.18 -2.10 7.73
N ASP A 127 -17.29 -2.54 6.84
CA ASP A 127 -17.53 -3.67 5.94
C ASP A 127 -17.79 -4.96 6.74
N ARG A 128 -17.04 -5.22 7.81
CA ARG A 128 -17.28 -6.36 8.69
C ARG A 128 -18.65 -6.30 9.38
N ILE A 129 -19.07 -5.12 9.83
CA ILE A 129 -20.35 -4.94 10.54
C ILE A 129 -21.54 -5.06 9.60
N PHE A 130 -21.44 -4.46 8.41
CA PHE A 130 -22.59 -4.24 7.55
C PHE A 130 -22.63 -5.13 6.30
N ASN A 131 -21.48 -5.51 5.76
CA ASN A 131 -21.34 -6.10 4.43
C ASN A 131 -20.81 -7.55 4.45
N SER A 132 -20.45 -8.08 5.62
CA SER A 132 -19.89 -9.43 5.75
C SER A 132 -20.90 -10.57 5.65
N GLY A 133 -22.18 -10.29 5.93
CA GLY A 133 -23.20 -11.34 6.14
C GLY A 133 -23.03 -12.14 7.43
N LEU A 134 -22.02 -11.81 8.25
CA LEU A 134 -21.77 -12.45 9.55
C LEU A 134 -22.60 -11.78 10.65
N PRO A 135 -22.84 -12.46 11.78
CA PRO A 135 -23.51 -11.85 12.93
C PRO A 135 -22.80 -10.57 13.41
N LEU A 136 -23.61 -9.63 13.91
CA LEU A 136 -23.14 -8.44 14.60
C LEU A 136 -22.42 -8.87 15.91
N PRO A 137 -21.11 -8.63 16.05
CA PRO A 137 -20.40 -8.93 17.30
C PRO A 137 -20.88 -7.99 18.42
N SER A 138 -20.79 -8.44 19.67
CA SER A 138 -21.10 -7.57 20.81
C SER A 138 -19.91 -6.69 21.19
N LYS A 139 -18.68 -7.20 20.98
CA LYS A 139 -17.43 -6.46 21.17
C LYS A 139 -16.41 -6.80 20.08
N VAL A 140 -15.58 -5.82 19.78
CA VAL A 140 -14.45 -5.96 18.84
C VAL A 140 -13.19 -5.44 19.53
N PHE A 141 -12.11 -6.22 19.45
CA PHE A 141 -10.80 -5.82 19.92
C PHE A 141 -10.14 -4.91 18.87
N THR A 142 -10.07 -3.62 19.17
CA THR A 142 -9.40 -2.61 18.33
C THR A 142 -8.03 -2.22 18.85
N GLY A 143 -7.64 -2.74 20.02
CA GLY A 143 -6.38 -2.42 20.69
C GLY A 143 -6.30 -1.00 21.25
N VAL A 144 -7.31 -0.14 21.01
CA VAL A 144 -7.33 1.22 21.56
C VAL A 144 -7.36 1.17 23.08
N GLY A 145 -6.38 1.82 23.72
CA GLY A 145 -6.18 1.79 25.16
C GLY A 145 -5.47 0.54 25.69
N SER A 146 -5.14 -0.44 24.86
CA SER A 146 -4.33 -1.60 25.25
C SER A 146 -2.84 -1.28 25.19
N TYR A 147 -2.10 -1.71 26.22
CA TYR A 147 -0.65 -1.57 26.27
C TYR A 147 0.14 -2.77 25.74
N LEU A 148 -0.51 -3.78 25.15
CA LEU A 148 0.13 -5.04 24.75
C LEU A 148 1.42 -4.86 23.92
N PHE A 149 1.45 -3.91 22.98
CA PHE A 149 2.60 -3.61 22.11
C PHE A 149 3.23 -2.23 22.37
N ALA A 150 2.93 -1.63 23.52
CA ALA A 150 3.56 -0.40 23.96
C ALA A 150 5.05 -0.56 24.34
N PRO A 151 5.51 -1.69 24.91
CA PRO A 151 6.93 -1.90 25.16
C PRO A 151 7.78 -1.75 23.90
N SER A 152 8.92 -1.07 24.03
CA SER A 152 9.88 -0.83 22.96
C SER A 152 11.22 -1.45 23.29
N GLY A 153 11.78 -2.19 22.34
CA GLY A 153 13.10 -2.82 22.50
C GLY A 153 13.10 -4.11 23.32
N TYR A 154 11.92 -4.73 23.50
CA TYR A 154 11.76 -6.02 24.17
C TYR A 154 11.32 -7.08 23.16
N GLY A 155 11.90 -8.28 23.20
CA GLY A 155 11.54 -9.38 22.31
C GLY A 155 12.47 -10.58 22.38
N ARG A 156 12.92 -11.05 21.21
CA ARG A 156 13.65 -12.33 21.05
C ARG A 156 14.93 -12.43 21.88
N LEU A 157 15.72 -11.36 21.96
CA LEU A 157 16.97 -11.35 22.72
C LEU A 157 16.72 -11.43 24.22
N ASP A 158 15.69 -10.77 24.74
CA ASP A 158 15.33 -10.86 26.15
C ASP A 158 14.91 -12.29 26.53
N ILE A 159 14.21 -12.99 25.63
CA ILE A 159 13.84 -14.41 25.84
C ILE A 159 15.09 -15.28 25.95
N ASP A 160 16.06 -15.09 25.06
CA ASP A 160 17.31 -15.85 25.07
C ASP A 160 18.12 -15.58 26.35
N ASP A 161 18.20 -14.32 26.77
CA ASP A 161 18.88 -13.91 28.01
C ASP A 161 18.19 -14.52 29.25
N LEU A 162 16.86 -14.51 29.31
CA LEU A 162 16.08 -15.10 30.40
C LEU A 162 16.22 -16.63 30.46
N ALA A 163 16.34 -17.28 29.30
CA ALA A 163 16.59 -18.71 29.21
C ALA A 163 18.05 -19.10 29.49
N GLY A 164 18.98 -18.13 29.48
CA GLY A 164 20.41 -18.36 29.64
C GLY A 164 21.05 -19.08 28.44
N GLN A 165 20.39 -19.10 27.29
CA GLN A 165 20.87 -19.72 26.06
C GLN A 165 20.29 -19.04 24.81
N TYR A 166 21.04 -19.09 23.72
CA TYR A 166 20.56 -18.65 22.41
C TYR A 166 19.60 -19.68 21.81
N HIS A 167 18.47 -19.21 21.27
CA HIS A 167 17.55 -20.04 20.49
C HIS A 167 17.67 -19.74 18.99
N ASP A 168 17.70 -20.78 18.18
CA ASP A 168 17.84 -20.67 16.73
C ASP A 168 16.49 -20.39 16.04
N SER A 169 15.36 -20.61 16.74
CA SER A 169 14.00 -20.51 16.17
C SER A 169 12.99 -19.79 17.06
N ASP A 170 11.86 -19.38 16.49
CA ASP A 170 10.74 -18.79 17.25
C ASP A 170 9.95 -19.87 18.00
N GLU A 171 9.96 -21.12 17.52
CA GLU A 171 9.35 -22.28 18.16
C GLU A 171 10.03 -22.63 19.49
N GLU A 172 11.36 -22.55 19.55
CA GLU A 172 12.12 -22.74 20.79
C GLU A 172 11.82 -21.64 21.81
N ARG A 173 11.76 -20.38 21.35
CA ARG A 173 11.37 -19.24 22.19
C ARG A 173 9.93 -19.38 22.69
N TYR A 174 9.02 -19.82 21.83
CA TYR A 174 7.64 -20.14 22.20
C TYR A 174 7.59 -21.20 23.29
N ALA A 175 8.39 -22.27 23.19
CA ALA A 175 8.43 -23.33 24.19
C ALA A 175 8.87 -22.78 25.57
N PHE A 176 9.94 -21.98 25.62
CA PHE A 176 10.37 -21.31 26.86
C PHE A 176 9.27 -20.42 27.45
N CYS A 177 8.65 -19.57 26.63
CA CYS A 177 7.57 -18.68 27.06
C CYS A 177 6.31 -19.44 27.50
N SER A 178 6.05 -20.62 26.91
CA SER A 178 4.93 -21.49 27.25
C SER A 178 5.05 -22.08 28.66
N ASP A 179 6.27 -22.30 29.15
CA ASP A 179 6.50 -22.70 30.54
C ASP A 179 6.21 -21.56 31.55
N HIS A 180 6.09 -20.32 31.05
CA HIS A 180 5.96 -19.10 31.86
C HIS A 180 4.76 -18.23 31.47
N LEU A 181 3.71 -18.80 30.85
CA LEU A 181 2.61 -18.05 30.22
C LEU A 181 2.01 -16.96 31.10
N ASN A 182 1.75 -17.26 32.37
CA ASN A 182 1.11 -16.36 33.31
C ASN A 182 2.07 -15.85 34.40
N THR A 183 3.37 -16.14 34.26
CA THR A 183 4.41 -15.71 35.20
C THR A 183 5.08 -14.47 34.65
N VAL A 184 5.20 -13.43 35.46
CA VAL A 184 6.00 -12.25 35.10
C VAL A 184 7.47 -12.66 34.99
N VAL A 185 8.03 -12.53 33.79
CA VAL A 185 9.43 -12.87 33.49
C VAL A 185 10.30 -11.64 33.30
N LEU A 186 9.70 -10.50 32.92
CA LEU A 186 10.43 -9.28 32.63
C LEU A 186 9.61 -8.05 33.01
N ARG A 187 10.28 -6.97 33.42
CA ARG A 187 9.65 -5.66 33.65
C ARG A 187 10.11 -4.67 32.59
N ALA A 188 9.22 -4.34 31.67
CA ALA A 188 9.48 -3.35 30.64
C ALA A 188 9.38 -1.93 31.22
N GLN A 189 10.35 -1.08 30.93
CA GLN A 189 10.43 0.32 31.38
C GLN A 189 10.49 1.31 30.19
N HIS A 190 10.86 0.83 29.01
CA HIS A 190 10.90 1.63 27.78
C HIS A 190 9.61 1.43 26.99
N MET A 191 8.77 2.47 26.95
CA MET A 191 7.49 2.47 26.23
C MET A 191 7.56 3.39 25.02
N LYS A 192 6.76 3.10 24.00
CA LYS A 192 6.60 3.96 22.83
C LYS A 192 5.71 5.19 23.11
N ASP A 193 4.85 5.12 24.12
CA ASP A 193 3.97 6.23 24.55
C ASP A 193 4.48 6.90 25.82
N ALA A 194 4.37 8.23 25.89
CA ALA A 194 4.57 8.98 27.12
C ALA A 194 3.40 8.82 28.12
N ASN A 195 2.22 8.40 27.65
CA ASN A 195 1.04 8.16 28.49
C ASN A 195 0.99 6.75 29.08
N CYS A 196 1.94 5.87 28.73
CA CYS A 196 2.03 4.55 29.33
C CYS A 196 2.41 4.62 30.82
N PRO A 197 2.04 3.60 31.62
CA PRO A 197 2.57 3.43 32.96
C PRO A 197 4.11 3.41 32.96
N ALA A 198 4.71 3.77 34.10
CA ALA A 198 6.17 3.82 34.27
C ALA A 198 6.86 2.47 34.01
N TYR A 199 6.13 1.37 34.20
CA TYR A 199 6.56 0.04 33.80
C TYR A 199 5.35 -0.84 33.46
N ILE A 200 5.59 -1.87 32.66
CA ILE A 200 4.64 -2.95 32.38
C ILE A 200 5.33 -4.27 32.69
N ASP A 201 4.69 -5.09 33.53
CA ASP A 201 5.15 -6.44 33.80
C ASP A 201 4.77 -7.35 32.63
N LEU A 202 5.77 -7.97 32.02
CA LEU A 202 5.60 -8.89 30.90
C LEU A 202 5.60 -10.31 31.42
N THR A 203 4.52 -11.03 31.12
CA THR A 203 4.48 -12.48 31.30
C THR A 203 5.19 -13.19 30.16
N GLY A 204 5.44 -14.49 30.29
CA GLY A 204 5.92 -15.29 29.16
C GLY A 204 5.02 -15.12 27.92
N ARG A 205 3.70 -15.04 28.11
CA ARG A 205 2.73 -14.77 27.05
C ARG A 205 2.96 -13.43 26.37
N SER A 206 2.92 -12.32 27.12
CA SER A 206 3.00 -10.99 26.54
C SER A 206 4.39 -10.70 25.95
N LEU A 207 5.46 -11.25 26.54
CA LEU A 207 6.82 -11.15 25.99
C LEU A 207 6.92 -11.88 24.65
N MET A 208 6.39 -13.10 24.55
CA MET A 208 6.37 -13.84 23.29
C MET A 208 5.63 -13.05 22.21
N LEU A 209 4.42 -12.56 22.51
CA LEU A 209 3.64 -11.77 21.56
C LEU A 209 4.40 -10.52 21.07
N ASN A 210 5.12 -9.84 21.97
CA ASN A 210 5.99 -8.71 21.57
C ASN A 210 7.15 -9.16 20.66
N ALA A 211 7.78 -10.30 20.96
CA ALA A 211 8.90 -10.84 20.20
C ALA A 211 8.54 -11.22 18.76
N VAL A 212 7.29 -11.63 18.53
CA VAL A 212 6.77 -12.08 17.22
C VAL A 212 5.62 -11.21 16.68
N SER A 213 5.67 -9.90 16.96
CA SER A 213 4.60 -8.95 16.59
C SER A 213 4.23 -8.96 15.10
N GLU A 214 5.15 -9.36 14.22
CA GLU A 214 4.93 -9.54 12.79
C GLU A 214 3.93 -10.63 12.44
N TYR A 215 3.92 -11.75 13.20
CA TYR A 215 2.94 -12.81 13.04
C TYR A 215 1.58 -12.33 13.52
N ILE A 216 1.56 -11.55 14.61
CA ILE A 216 0.32 -10.93 15.11
C ILE A 216 -0.26 -10.00 14.04
N GLY A 217 0.58 -9.29 13.29
CA GLY A 217 0.13 -8.45 12.20
C GLY A 217 -0.67 -9.19 11.12
N CYS A 218 -0.32 -10.44 10.83
CA CYS A 218 -1.01 -11.29 9.85
C CYS A 218 -2.39 -11.81 10.34
N MET A 219 -2.61 -11.89 11.64
CA MET A 219 -3.86 -12.38 12.25
C MET A 219 -4.73 -11.26 12.84
N TYR A 220 -4.20 -10.03 12.92
CA TYR A 220 -4.89 -8.83 13.39
C TYR A 220 -5.81 -8.26 12.29
N THR A 221 -6.93 -8.95 12.05
CA THR A 221 -7.88 -8.61 10.99
C THR A 221 -9.32 -8.78 11.44
N LEU A 222 -10.23 -8.03 10.81
CA LEU A 222 -11.67 -8.22 10.98
C LEU A 222 -12.25 -9.24 10.00
N LEU A 223 -11.43 -9.88 9.18
CA LEU A 223 -11.81 -11.06 8.41
C LEU A 223 -12.25 -12.19 9.36
N GLY A 224 -13.46 -12.71 9.15
CA GLY A 224 -14.06 -13.69 10.06
C GLY A 224 -14.34 -13.09 11.44
N SER A 225 -13.71 -13.65 12.47
CA SER A 225 -14.00 -13.37 13.88
C SER A 225 -12.76 -13.19 14.76
N ASN A 226 -11.56 -13.09 14.17
CA ASN A 226 -10.29 -13.09 14.89
C ASN A 226 -10.24 -12.07 16.03
N LEU A 227 -10.86 -10.91 15.83
CA LEU A 227 -10.89 -9.80 16.80
C LEU A 227 -12.27 -9.57 17.40
N THR A 228 -13.20 -10.54 17.31
CA THR A 228 -14.54 -10.40 17.89
C THR A 228 -14.67 -11.18 19.20
N ASP A 229 -15.71 -10.89 19.96
CA ASP A 229 -16.09 -11.61 21.20
C ASP A 229 -16.54 -13.05 20.95
N ARG A 230 -17.00 -13.37 19.72
CA ARG A 230 -17.43 -14.72 19.32
C ARG A 230 -16.51 -15.26 18.25
N ALA A 231 -15.40 -15.88 18.66
CA ALA A 231 -14.51 -16.56 17.72
C ALA A 231 -15.24 -17.74 17.05
N PHE A 232 -15.22 -17.80 15.71
CA PHE A 232 -15.49 -19.00 14.94
C PHE A 232 -14.38 -20.03 15.16
N GLU A 233 -14.67 -21.29 14.85
CA GLU A 233 -13.76 -22.42 15.06
C GLU A 233 -12.43 -22.29 14.29
N LYS A 234 -12.40 -21.54 13.18
CA LYS A 234 -11.19 -21.37 12.36
C LYS A 234 -10.81 -19.90 12.22
N PRO A 235 -9.61 -19.48 12.65
CA PRO A 235 -9.12 -18.13 12.42
C PRO A 235 -8.81 -17.90 10.94
N VAL A 236 -8.89 -16.63 10.53
CA VAL A 236 -8.48 -16.21 9.20
C VAL A 236 -7.10 -15.56 9.28
N MET A 237 -6.09 -16.20 8.69
CA MET A 237 -4.74 -15.64 8.61
C MET A 237 -4.53 -14.93 7.27
N ARG A 238 -3.75 -13.85 7.28
CA ARG A 238 -3.29 -13.16 6.06
C ARG A 238 -1.91 -13.59 5.61
N THR A 239 -1.41 -14.71 6.14
CA THR A 239 -0.23 -15.40 5.64
C THR A 239 -0.64 -16.41 4.56
N TYR A 240 -0.54 -16.01 3.29
CA TYR A 240 -1.06 -16.83 2.19
C TYR A 240 -0.06 -17.88 1.67
N ASN A 241 1.24 -17.57 1.72
CA ASN A 241 2.31 -18.47 1.30
C ASN A 241 3.04 -19.05 2.51
N ALA A 242 2.35 -19.90 3.26
CA ALA A 242 2.89 -20.63 4.40
C ALA A 242 2.81 -22.14 4.16
N SER A 243 3.86 -22.85 4.56
CA SER A 243 3.91 -24.30 4.73
C SER A 243 2.97 -24.77 5.84
N GLU A 244 2.70 -26.07 5.91
CA GLU A 244 1.84 -26.63 6.97
C GLU A 244 2.43 -26.43 8.37
N ALA A 245 3.76 -26.49 8.50
CA ALA A 245 4.45 -26.25 9.77
C ALA A 245 4.30 -24.80 10.23
N GLU A 246 4.53 -23.84 9.32
CA GLU A 246 4.34 -22.41 9.62
C GLU A 246 2.89 -22.11 10.01
N ARG A 247 1.91 -22.69 9.31
CA ARG A 247 0.48 -22.54 9.67
C ARG A 247 0.15 -23.12 11.05
N ALA A 248 0.75 -24.25 11.41
CA ALA A 248 0.54 -24.86 12.72
C ALA A 248 1.12 -23.98 13.84
N PHE A 249 2.30 -23.40 13.62
CA PHE A 249 2.90 -22.46 14.55
C PHE A 249 2.10 -21.15 14.67
N GLU A 250 1.65 -20.59 13.54
CA GLU A 250 0.76 -19.42 13.54
C GLU A 250 -0.53 -19.66 14.31
N ALA A 251 -1.10 -20.87 14.24
CA ALA A 251 -2.29 -21.22 15.01
C ALA A 251 -2.02 -21.23 16.53
N GLN A 252 -0.84 -21.70 16.96
CA GLN A 252 -0.41 -21.64 18.35
C GLN A 252 -0.22 -20.21 18.84
N LEU A 253 0.43 -19.37 18.02
CA LEU A 253 0.59 -17.93 18.31
C LEU A 253 -0.74 -17.20 18.35
N PHE A 254 -1.68 -17.55 17.48
CA PHE A 254 -3.03 -16.99 17.49
C PHE A 254 -3.80 -17.37 18.75
N GLN A 255 -3.72 -18.62 19.19
CA GLN A 255 -4.33 -19.03 20.45
C GLN A 255 -3.74 -18.23 21.62
N LEU A 256 -2.41 -18.09 21.64
CA LEU A 256 -1.72 -17.29 22.64
C LEU A 256 -2.21 -15.83 22.63
N PHE A 257 -2.32 -15.22 21.45
CA PHE A 257 -2.85 -13.87 21.29
C PHE A 257 -4.30 -13.75 21.76
N ARG A 258 -5.15 -14.72 21.42
CA ARG A 258 -6.56 -14.76 21.86
C ARG A 258 -6.68 -14.82 23.38
N GLU A 259 -5.91 -15.69 24.02
CA GLU A 259 -5.89 -15.79 25.48
C GLU A 259 -5.49 -14.46 26.14
N GLU A 260 -4.49 -13.77 25.59
CA GLU A 260 -4.04 -12.47 26.10
C GLU A 260 -5.13 -11.41 26.01
N ILE A 261 -5.76 -11.26 24.84
CA ILE A 261 -6.77 -10.20 24.66
C ILE A 261 -8.07 -10.52 25.39
N GLU A 262 -8.46 -11.80 25.51
CA GLU A 262 -9.68 -12.20 26.24
C GLU A 262 -9.56 -12.01 27.75
N GLN A 263 -8.35 -12.10 28.30
CA GLN A 263 -8.07 -11.81 29.71
C GLN A 263 -7.96 -10.31 29.99
N SER A 264 -7.75 -9.50 28.95
CA SER A 264 -7.65 -8.05 29.08
C SER A 264 -9.03 -7.37 29.13
N SER A 265 -9.19 -6.44 30.07
CA SER A 265 -10.31 -5.49 30.06
C SER A 265 -10.08 -4.30 29.11
N GLU A 266 -8.88 -4.17 28.54
CA GLU A 266 -8.47 -3.07 27.67
C GLU A 266 -8.53 -3.48 26.19
N GLY A 267 -8.55 -2.50 25.28
CA GLY A 267 -8.52 -2.77 23.84
C GLY A 267 -9.84 -3.23 23.21
N TRP A 268 -10.86 -3.55 24.02
CA TRP A 268 -12.19 -3.94 23.55
C TRP A 268 -13.15 -2.76 23.43
N VAL A 269 -13.89 -2.73 22.32
CA VAL A 269 -14.93 -1.75 22.02
C VAL A 269 -16.27 -2.46 21.88
N GLU A 270 -17.29 -1.98 22.58
CA GLU A 270 -18.65 -2.53 22.49
C GLU A 270 -19.36 -1.98 21.24
N VAL A 271 -20.14 -2.82 20.56
CA VAL A 271 -20.90 -2.43 19.36
C VAL A 271 -22.38 -2.34 19.70
N LEU A 272 -22.93 -1.13 19.62
CA LEU A 272 -24.33 -0.84 19.91
C LEU A 272 -25.08 -0.59 18.60
N ALA A 273 -26.10 -1.41 18.33
CA ALA A 273 -27.00 -1.19 17.21
C ALA A 273 -27.90 0.04 17.47
N VAL A 274 -28.12 0.85 16.44
CA VAL A 274 -29.12 1.93 16.53
C VAL A 274 -30.50 1.35 16.20
N PRO A 275 -31.51 1.50 17.09
CA PRO A 275 -32.82 0.91 16.87
C PRO A 275 -33.44 1.31 15.53
N GLU A 276 -33.88 0.32 14.75
CA GLU A 276 -34.49 0.47 13.42
C GLU A 276 -33.61 1.12 12.35
N ASN A 277 -32.31 1.33 12.64
CA ASN A 277 -31.35 1.88 11.68
C ASN A 277 -30.27 0.83 11.37
N SER A 278 -30.28 0.33 10.13
CA SER A 278 -29.36 -0.71 9.67
C SER A 278 -28.09 -0.17 9.01
N ASN A 279 -27.88 1.15 9.00
CA ASN A 279 -26.75 1.81 8.36
C ASN A 279 -25.80 2.47 9.35
N LEU A 280 -26.10 2.43 10.66
CA LEU A 280 -25.31 3.08 11.69
C LEU A 280 -25.19 2.20 12.93
N VAL A 281 -23.98 2.15 13.50
CA VAL A 281 -23.73 1.59 14.83
C VAL A 281 -22.91 2.57 15.65
N ILE A 282 -23.10 2.53 16.97
CA ILE A 282 -22.28 3.27 17.92
C ILE A 282 -21.22 2.31 18.47
N LEU A 283 -19.99 2.76 18.50
CA LEU A 283 -18.87 2.11 19.14
C LEU A 283 -18.72 2.72 20.54
N LYS A 284 -18.81 1.90 21.58
CA LYS A 284 -18.68 2.35 22.97
C LYS A 284 -17.34 1.91 23.53
N GLY A 285 -16.56 2.90 23.95
CA GLY A 285 -15.27 2.72 24.62
C GLY A 285 -15.40 2.94 26.15
N PRO A 286 -14.26 2.90 26.87
CA PRO A 286 -14.23 3.14 28.31
C PRO A 286 -14.54 4.61 28.67
N ASN A 287 -14.93 4.86 29.91
CA ASN A 287 -15.05 6.20 30.50
C ASN A 287 -15.96 7.18 29.73
N GLY A 288 -17.04 6.67 29.13
CA GLY A 288 -17.99 7.47 28.35
C GLY A 288 -17.45 7.89 26.98
N THR A 289 -16.34 7.31 26.53
CA THR A 289 -15.84 7.51 25.17
C THR A 289 -16.67 6.75 24.15
N PHE A 290 -16.87 7.32 22.97
CA PHE A 290 -17.60 6.66 21.90
C PHE A 290 -17.18 7.15 20.53
N ASP A 291 -17.59 6.39 19.54
CA ASP A 291 -17.38 6.63 18.12
C ASP A 291 -18.56 6.04 17.35
N TRP A 292 -18.58 6.18 16.03
CA TRP A 292 -19.64 5.62 15.20
C TRP A 292 -19.13 5.16 13.85
N LEU A 293 -19.84 4.19 13.28
CA LEU A 293 -19.58 3.63 11.96
C LEU A 293 -20.82 3.75 11.08
N ILE A 294 -20.59 4.00 9.80
CA ILE A 294 -21.64 4.08 8.78
C ILE A 294 -21.39 3.01 7.73
N ARG A 295 -22.45 2.33 7.30
CA ARG A 295 -22.42 1.37 6.19
C ARG A 295 -21.82 2.01 4.93
N ASP A 296 -20.95 1.25 4.24
CA ASP A 296 -20.29 1.68 2.99
C ASP A 296 -19.45 2.97 3.11
N GLN A 297 -18.96 3.31 4.30
CA GLN A 297 -18.05 4.45 4.45
C GLN A 297 -16.71 4.24 3.72
N ARG A 298 -15.98 5.33 3.51
CA ARG A 298 -14.62 5.36 2.97
C ARG A 298 -13.74 6.19 3.87
N ASP A 299 -12.50 5.75 4.08
CA ASP A 299 -11.54 6.45 4.95
C ASP A 299 -10.92 7.67 4.25
N SER A 300 -11.01 7.73 2.93
CA SER A 300 -10.41 8.79 2.11
C SER A 300 -11.31 9.18 0.93
N ALA A 301 -11.03 10.35 0.35
CA ALA A 301 -11.63 10.74 -0.92
C ALA A 301 -11.17 9.77 -2.01
N LEU A 302 -11.98 9.59 -3.06
CA LEU A 302 -11.53 8.87 -4.24
C LEU A 302 -10.27 9.56 -4.79
N SER A 303 -9.14 8.86 -4.72
CA SER A 303 -7.96 9.24 -5.47
C SER A 303 -8.01 8.55 -6.82
N SER A 304 -8.18 9.33 -7.89
CA SER A 304 -7.98 8.84 -9.26
C SER A 304 -6.49 8.87 -9.66
N ASN A 305 -5.60 9.25 -8.75
CA ASN A 305 -4.18 9.41 -9.02
C ASN A 305 -3.36 9.07 -7.77
N PRO A 306 -2.84 7.84 -7.65
CA PRO A 306 -2.06 7.41 -6.48
C PRO A 306 -0.72 8.16 -6.34
N LEU A 307 -0.31 8.92 -7.36
CA LEU A 307 0.92 9.71 -7.36
C LEU A 307 0.69 11.20 -7.06
N TYR A 308 -0.55 11.60 -6.76
CA TYR A 308 -0.83 12.92 -6.21
C TYR A 308 -0.20 13.04 -4.80
N PRO A 309 0.42 14.18 -4.42
CA PRO A 309 0.45 15.47 -5.13
C PRO A 309 1.61 15.66 -6.12
N PHE A 310 2.44 14.64 -6.36
CA PHE A 310 3.59 14.81 -7.26
C PHE A 310 3.14 14.98 -8.72
N PHE A 311 2.31 14.05 -9.21
CA PHE A 311 1.66 14.17 -10.51
C PHE A 311 0.21 14.61 -10.36
N ASN A 312 -0.24 15.51 -11.24
CA ASN A 312 -1.65 15.73 -11.54
C ASN A 312 -2.15 14.63 -12.52
N LYS A 313 -3.46 14.45 -12.63
CA LYS A 313 -4.01 13.36 -13.47
C LYS A 313 -3.58 13.52 -14.94
N GLU A 314 -3.55 14.74 -15.43
CA GLU A 314 -3.21 15.09 -16.81
C GLU A 314 -1.71 14.93 -17.13
N GLU A 315 -0.89 14.73 -16.09
CA GLU A 315 0.55 14.53 -16.21
C GLU A 315 0.92 13.04 -16.24
N MET A 316 -0.05 12.14 -16.02
CA MET A 316 0.16 10.71 -16.12
C MET A 316 0.03 10.23 -17.58
N PRO A 317 0.87 9.29 -18.04
CA PRO A 317 0.67 8.63 -19.33
C PRO A 317 -0.71 7.97 -19.38
N THR A 318 -1.41 8.10 -20.50
CA THR A 318 -2.81 7.62 -20.62
C THR A 318 -2.89 6.11 -20.42
N ALA A 319 -1.87 5.37 -20.88
CA ALA A 319 -1.78 3.92 -20.73
C ALA A 319 -1.47 3.45 -19.28
N MET A 320 -1.18 4.37 -18.36
CA MET A 320 -0.95 4.09 -16.93
C MET A 320 -2.13 4.53 -16.05
N ASP A 321 -3.25 5.02 -16.62
CA ASP A 321 -4.41 5.44 -15.85
C ASP A 321 -5.19 4.24 -15.29
N THR A 322 -5.01 3.95 -13.99
CA THR A 322 -5.75 2.91 -13.25
C THR A 322 -7.06 3.42 -12.63
N SER A 323 -7.44 4.68 -12.87
CA SER A 323 -8.55 5.33 -12.17
C SER A 323 -9.90 4.65 -12.35
N GLN A 324 -10.08 3.84 -13.41
CA GLN A 324 -11.32 3.10 -13.63
C GLN A 324 -11.53 1.97 -12.62
N LEU A 325 -10.49 1.18 -12.32
CA LEU A 325 -10.57 0.12 -11.32
C LEU A 325 -10.74 0.74 -9.93
N SER A 326 -9.95 1.76 -9.60
CA SER A 326 -10.06 2.47 -8.32
C SER A 326 -11.45 3.10 -8.14
N ALA A 327 -12.02 3.72 -9.18
CA ALA A 327 -13.38 4.25 -9.14
C ALA A 327 -14.42 3.14 -8.98
N HIS A 328 -14.29 2.02 -9.69
CA HIS A 328 -15.19 0.87 -9.56
C HIS A 328 -15.19 0.35 -8.11
N LEU A 329 -14.01 0.08 -7.53
CA LEU A 329 -13.87 -0.38 -6.14
C LEU A 329 -14.33 0.65 -5.11
N TYR A 330 -14.16 1.94 -5.40
CA TYR A 330 -14.57 3.02 -4.52
C TYR A 330 -16.08 3.18 -4.48
N PHE A 331 -16.77 3.11 -5.63
CA PHE A 331 -18.21 3.29 -5.70
C PHE A 331 -19.02 2.00 -5.53
N ASN A 332 -18.36 0.84 -5.42
CA ASN A 332 -19.05 -0.42 -5.12
C ASN A 332 -19.60 -0.43 -3.68
N ARG A 333 -20.91 -0.61 -3.54
CA ARG A 333 -21.61 -0.67 -2.24
C ARG A 333 -21.89 -2.11 -1.86
N GLY A 334 -22.00 -2.39 -0.56
CA GLY A 334 -22.26 -3.74 -0.08
C GLY A 334 -21.07 -4.70 -0.25
N SER A 335 -19.91 -4.21 -0.69
CA SER A 335 -18.69 -5.00 -0.87
C SER A 335 -17.85 -4.97 0.39
N TRP A 336 -17.25 -6.10 0.76
CA TRP A 336 -16.19 -6.15 1.76
C TRP A 336 -14.81 -6.12 1.10
N HIS A 337 -14.17 -4.96 1.11
CA HIS A 337 -12.95 -4.74 0.32
C HIS A 337 -11.77 -5.61 0.77
N GLU A 338 -11.54 -5.69 2.08
CA GLU A 338 -10.47 -6.54 2.65
C GLU A 338 -10.70 -8.03 2.35
N LYS A 339 -11.96 -8.49 2.28
CA LYS A 339 -12.28 -9.87 1.90
C LYS A 339 -11.97 -10.15 0.43
N LEU A 340 -12.22 -9.17 -0.45
CA LEU A 340 -11.87 -9.27 -1.87
C LEU A 340 -10.35 -9.36 -2.06
N GLU A 341 -9.56 -8.56 -1.33
CA GLU A 341 -8.08 -8.68 -1.29
C GLU A 341 -7.65 -10.07 -0.82
N HIS A 342 -8.22 -10.54 0.29
CA HIS A 342 -7.92 -11.83 0.89
C HIS A 342 -8.21 -13.01 -0.05
N ASP A 343 -9.36 -13.00 -0.70
CA ASP A 343 -9.77 -14.07 -1.61
C ASP A 343 -8.91 -14.09 -2.87
N ALA A 344 -8.63 -12.91 -3.43
CA ALA A 344 -7.81 -12.78 -4.64
C ALA A 344 -6.37 -13.28 -4.41
N GLU A 345 -5.77 -12.94 -3.28
CA GLU A 345 -4.43 -13.39 -2.93
C GLU A 345 -4.39 -14.87 -2.53
N SER A 346 -5.36 -15.35 -1.74
CA SER A 346 -5.48 -16.78 -1.40
C SER A 346 -5.58 -17.64 -2.67
N ARG A 347 -6.37 -17.20 -3.65
CA ARG A 347 -6.53 -17.91 -4.93
C ARG A 347 -5.23 -17.94 -5.74
N HIS A 348 -4.46 -16.84 -5.77
CA HIS A 348 -3.16 -16.78 -6.44
C HIS A 348 -2.25 -17.93 -6.01
N TYR A 349 -2.07 -18.09 -4.70
CA TYR A 349 -1.21 -19.15 -4.16
C TYR A 349 -1.83 -20.54 -4.31
N ALA A 350 -3.16 -20.68 -4.14
CA ALA A 350 -3.86 -21.94 -4.36
C ALA A 350 -3.72 -22.47 -5.81
N GLN A 351 -3.55 -21.58 -6.79
CA GLN A 351 -3.34 -21.91 -8.19
C GLN A 351 -1.86 -22.07 -8.58
N GLY A 352 -0.96 -22.18 -7.60
CA GLY A 352 0.48 -22.37 -7.85
C GLY A 352 1.25 -21.06 -8.07
N GLY A 353 0.62 -19.91 -7.82
CA GLY A 353 1.31 -18.64 -7.67
C GLY A 353 2.40 -18.73 -6.61
N LYS A 354 3.47 -17.96 -6.81
CA LYS A 354 4.61 -17.87 -5.90
C LYS A 354 4.75 -16.42 -5.45
N VAL A 355 5.46 -16.26 -4.35
CA VAL A 355 5.86 -14.95 -3.85
C VAL A 355 6.60 -14.17 -4.95
N SER A 356 7.53 -14.81 -5.66
CA SER A 356 8.29 -14.17 -6.75
C SER A 356 7.48 -13.74 -7.99
N ASN A 357 6.20 -14.10 -8.10
CA ASN A 357 5.34 -13.68 -9.22
C ASN A 357 4.02 -13.04 -8.74
N TRP A 358 3.99 -12.54 -7.50
CA TRP A 358 2.84 -11.81 -6.98
C TRP A 358 2.68 -10.48 -7.74
N PRO A 359 1.52 -10.23 -8.38
CA PRO A 359 1.37 -9.12 -9.35
C PRO A 359 0.81 -7.83 -8.75
N GLY A 360 0.51 -7.79 -7.45
CA GLY A 360 -0.20 -6.69 -6.81
C GLY A 360 -1.70 -6.89 -6.67
N TYR A 361 -2.30 -6.29 -5.63
CA TYR A 361 -3.74 -6.41 -5.36
C TYR A 361 -4.60 -5.92 -6.53
N ASP A 362 -4.26 -4.81 -7.19
CA ASP A 362 -5.06 -4.30 -8.31
C ASP A 362 -5.25 -5.35 -9.41
N LYS A 363 -4.18 -6.09 -9.76
CA LYS A 363 -4.22 -7.15 -10.79
C LYS A 363 -4.97 -8.38 -10.30
N LEU A 364 -4.74 -8.80 -9.05
CA LEU A 364 -5.43 -9.93 -8.44
C LEU A 364 -6.94 -9.66 -8.37
N ILE A 365 -7.33 -8.49 -7.88
CA ILE A 365 -8.73 -8.07 -7.78
C ILE A 365 -9.35 -7.91 -9.17
N GLU A 366 -8.67 -7.27 -10.12
CA GLU A 366 -9.17 -7.15 -11.49
C GLU A 366 -9.46 -8.52 -12.11
N ARG A 367 -8.60 -9.52 -11.85
CA ARG A 367 -8.83 -10.90 -12.28
C ARG A 367 -10.09 -11.49 -11.64
N GLU A 368 -10.26 -11.38 -10.32
CA GLU A 368 -11.46 -11.86 -9.63
C GLU A 368 -12.74 -11.22 -10.20
N LEU A 369 -12.73 -9.90 -10.40
CA LEU A 369 -13.89 -9.16 -10.89
C LEU A 369 -14.22 -9.46 -12.36
N ARG A 370 -13.21 -9.79 -13.18
CA ARG A 370 -13.40 -10.29 -14.55
C ARG A 370 -14.01 -11.68 -14.54
N GLU A 371 -13.49 -12.60 -13.73
CA GLU A 371 -14.02 -13.96 -13.57
C GLU A 371 -15.49 -13.92 -13.10
N SER A 372 -15.83 -13.01 -12.19
CA SER A 372 -17.21 -12.82 -11.70
C SER A 372 -18.11 -12.00 -12.64
N HIS A 373 -17.60 -11.55 -13.80
CA HIS A 373 -18.29 -10.67 -14.75
C HIS A 373 -18.81 -9.35 -14.13
N SER A 374 -18.26 -8.95 -12.98
CA SER A 374 -18.66 -7.75 -12.25
C SER A 374 -17.90 -6.50 -12.71
N PHE A 375 -16.84 -6.68 -13.50
CA PHE A 375 -16.03 -5.60 -14.05
C PHE A 375 -15.64 -5.89 -15.50
N ILE A 376 -15.82 -4.88 -16.36
CA ILE A 376 -15.28 -4.88 -17.72
C ILE A 376 -14.07 -3.96 -17.71
N SER A 377 -12.89 -4.54 -17.84
CA SER A 377 -11.67 -3.76 -17.90
C SER A 377 -11.67 -2.83 -19.10
N PRO A 378 -11.16 -1.60 -18.94
CA PRO A 378 -10.95 -0.73 -20.07
C PRO A 378 -10.13 -1.47 -21.13
N LYS A 379 -10.65 -1.51 -22.36
CA LYS A 379 -9.87 -2.00 -23.50
C LYS A 379 -8.62 -1.13 -23.58
N ARG A 380 -7.45 -1.77 -23.49
CA ARG A 380 -6.17 -1.08 -23.76
C ARG A 380 -6.27 -0.51 -25.17
N VAL A 381 -6.11 0.81 -25.30
CA VAL A 381 -6.31 1.47 -26.59
C VAL A 381 -5.05 1.29 -27.41
N PRO A 382 -5.09 0.53 -28.52
CA PRO A 382 -3.93 0.33 -29.36
C PRO A 382 -3.45 1.64 -30.00
N SER A 383 -2.16 1.71 -30.31
CA SER A 383 -1.56 2.78 -31.11
C SER A 383 -1.02 2.21 -32.44
N PRO A 384 -0.75 3.04 -33.45
CA PRO A 384 -0.09 2.60 -34.69
C PRO A 384 1.29 1.98 -34.42
N ALA A 385 1.72 1.05 -35.27
CA ALA A 385 3.09 0.53 -35.23
C ALA A 385 4.09 1.66 -35.53
N SER A 386 5.24 1.60 -34.86
CA SER A 386 6.36 2.53 -35.07
C SER A 386 7.63 1.72 -35.28
N ASP A 387 8.44 2.15 -36.24
CA ASP A 387 9.76 1.63 -36.55
C ASP A 387 10.80 1.88 -35.44
N GLN A 388 10.49 2.76 -34.49
CA GLN A 388 11.32 3.03 -33.31
C GLN A 388 11.18 1.95 -32.22
N PHE A 389 10.26 1.02 -32.39
CA PHE A 389 9.95 -0.04 -31.43
C PHE A 389 10.09 -1.41 -32.10
N ILE A 390 10.42 -2.40 -31.27
CA ILE A 390 10.55 -3.79 -31.68
C ILE A 390 9.28 -4.52 -31.24
N SER A 391 8.76 -5.37 -32.12
CA SER A 391 7.49 -6.07 -31.89
C SER A 391 7.69 -7.38 -31.15
N HIS A 392 6.86 -7.63 -30.14
CA HIS A 392 6.82 -8.85 -29.34
C HIS A 392 5.38 -9.35 -29.26
N ARG A 393 5.18 -10.65 -29.36
CA ARG A 393 3.89 -11.27 -29.02
C ARG A 393 3.86 -11.49 -27.51
N ALA A 394 2.91 -10.86 -26.82
CA ALA A 394 2.70 -11.03 -25.38
C ALA A 394 1.28 -11.56 -25.15
N GLY A 395 1.16 -12.87 -24.94
CA GLY A 395 -0.13 -13.57 -24.93
C GLY A 395 -0.99 -13.28 -26.16
N ASP A 396 -2.15 -12.62 -25.95
CA ASP A 396 -3.15 -12.37 -27.00
C ASP A 396 -2.97 -11.04 -27.75
N TYR A 397 -1.97 -10.23 -27.41
CA TYR A 397 -1.73 -8.92 -28.03
C TYR A 397 -0.31 -8.73 -28.54
N GLN A 398 -0.14 -7.72 -29.39
CA GLN A 398 1.15 -7.30 -29.93
C GLN A 398 1.68 -6.12 -29.11
N LEU A 399 2.82 -6.33 -28.45
CA LEU A 399 3.51 -5.35 -27.64
C LEU A 399 4.65 -4.75 -28.45
N MET A 400 4.73 -3.43 -28.51
CA MET A 400 5.83 -2.70 -29.13
C MET A 400 6.73 -2.19 -28.01
N VAL A 401 8.03 -2.52 -28.03
CA VAL A 401 8.99 -2.20 -26.97
C VAL A 401 10.18 -1.42 -27.52
N SER A 402 10.52 -0.30 -26.89
CA SER A 402 11.67 0.51 -27.31
C SER A 402 12.99 -0.12 -26.86
N PRO A 403 14.12 0.24 -27.50
CA PRO A 403 15.43 0.15 -26.86
C PRO A 403 15.47 0.88 -25.51
N LEU A 404 16.52 0.65 -24.71
CA LEU A 404 16.77 1.43 -23.50
C LEU A 404 16.87 2.91 -23.86
N ILE A 405 16.20 3.75 -23.07
CA ILE A 405 16.31 5.19 -23.24
C ILE A 405 17.73 5.64 -22.89
N THR A 406 18.36 6.38 -23.81
CA THR A 406 19.74 6.81 -23.67
C THR A 406 19.87 8.10 -22.86
N ILE A 407 21.08 8.36 -22.37
CA ILE A 407 21.44 9.60 -21.68
C ILE A 407 21.13 10.83 -22.57
N ASP A 408 21.44 10.78 -23.86
CA ASP A 408 21.18 11.91 -24.77
C ASP A 408 19.69 12.12 -25.08
N GLN A 409 18.93 11.04 -25.20
CA GLN A 409 17.47 11.12 -25.31
C GLN A 409 16.85 11.76 -24.07
N PHE A 410 17.33 11.41 -22.88
CA PHE A 410 16.85 11.98 -21.63
C PHE A 410 17.28 13.45 -21.46
N LYS A 411 18.54 13.80 -21.78
CA LYS A 411 19.02 15.20 -21.80
C LYS A 411 18.18 16.08 -22.72
N SER A 412 17.82 15.56 -23.90
CA SER A 412 16.92 16.25 -24.84
C SER A 412 15.53 16.48 -24.25
N PHE A 413 14.99 15.50 -23.52
CA PHE A 413 13.74 15.67 -22.77
C PHE A 413 13.85 16.76 -21.69
N LEU A 414 14.91 16.75 -20.88
CA LEU A 414 15.13 17.76 -19.84
C LEU A 414 15.15 19.17 -20.44
N ALA A 415 15.92 19.35 -21.52
CA ALA A 415 16.02 20.62 -22.23
C ALA A 415 14.68 21.09 -22.83
N ALA A 416 13.88 20.17 -23.37
CA ALA A 416 12.61 20.49 -24.02
C ALA A 416 11.45 20.75 -23.04
N SER A 417 11.53 20.23 -21.82
CA SER A 417 10.41 20.23 -20.85
C SER A 417 10.65 21.07 -19.60
N ASN A 418 11.90 21.48 -19.34
CA ASN A 418 12.32 22.06 -18.06
C ASN A 418 12.04 21.14 -16.84
N TRP A 419 11.99 19.82 -17.07
CA TRP A 419 11.60 18.85 -16.04
C TRP A 419 12.50 18.87 -14.80
N GLU A 420 13.78 19.20 -14.95
CA GLU A 420 14.73 19.28 -13.84
C GLU A 420 14.31 20.29 -12.76
N GLN A 421 13.79 21.46 -13.17
CA GLN A 421 13.25 22.43 -12.24
C GLN A 421 11.88 22.00 -11.71
N ILE A 422 11.00 21.53 -12.61
CA ILE A 422 9.62 21.15 -12.28
C ILE A 422 9.58 20.04 -11.23
N ARG A 423 10.45 19.03 -11.34
CA ARG A 423 10.50 17.90 -10.39
C ARG A 423 10.89 18.35 -8.99
N GLN A 424 11.80 19.32 -8.85
CA GLN A 424 12.21 19.86 -7.54
C GLN A 424 11.07 20.62 -6.86
N GLU A 425 10.36 21.46 -7.61
CA GLU A 425 9.20 22.19 -7.09
C GLU A 425 8.08 21.24 -6.65
N LYS A 426 7.84 20.18 -7.44
CA LYS A 426 6.85 19.15 -7.12
C LYS A 426 7.24 18.33 -5.89
N ALA A 427 8.50 17.93 -5.80
CA ALA A 427 9.02 17.20 -4.65
C ALA A 427 8.87 17.99 -3.35
N HIS A 428 9.25 19.27 -3.37
CA HIS A 428 9.07 20.17 -2.24
C HIS A 428 7.60 20.27 -1.82
N LYS A 429 6.67 20.48 -2.77
CA LYS A 429 5.22 20.52 -2.48
C LYS A 429 4.68 19.20 -1.95
N ALA A 430 5.23 18.09 -2.40
CA ALA A 430 4.81 16.75 -2.01
C ALA A 430 5.46 16.25 -0.71
N GLY A 431 6.43 17.00 -0.15
CA GLY A 431 7.24 16.53 0.97
C GLY A 431 8.02 15.24 0.62
N ILE A 432 8.49 15.13 -0.62
CA ILE A 432 9.28 14.00 -1.11
C ILE A 432 10.72 14.46 -1.24
N GLU A 433 11.64 13.71 -0.65
CA GLU A 433 13.07 13.89 -0.88
C GLU A 433 13.44 13.23 -2.20
N LEU A 434 13.97 13.98 -3.15
CA LEU A 434 14.47 13.43 -4.42
C LEU A 434 15.94 13.11 -4.31
N GLU A 435 16.38 12.13 -5.09
CA GLU A 435 17.81 11.98 -5.34
C GLU A 435 18.40 13.28 -5.93
N GLY A 436 19.40 13.81 -5.22
CA GLY A 436 19.88 15.17 -5.40
C GLY A 436 20.76 15.41 -6.64
N ASN A 437 21.44 14.39 -7.19
CA ASN A 437 22.38 14.58 -8.31
C ASN A 437 22.29 13.46 -9.37
N LEU A 438 21.17 13.42 -10.09
CA LEU A 438 21.01 12.53 -11.26
C LEU A 438 22.03 12.81 -12.37
N LEU A 439 22.50 14.06 -12.52
CA LEU A 439 23.50 14.40 -13.53
C LEU A 439 24.81 13.64 -13.32
N SER A 440 25.23 13.44 -12.07
CA SER A 440 26.44 12.65 -11.76
C SER A 440 26.32 11.19 -12.21
N LEU A 441 25.11 10.61 -12.15
CA LEU A 441 24.82 9.25 -12.61
C LEU A 441 24.75 9.12 -14.13
N ASN A 442 24.70 10.24 -14.86
CA ASN A 442 24.51 10.30 -16.31
C ASN A 442 25.63 11.12 -16.98
N SER A 443 26.82 11.06 -16.40
CA SER A 443 28.05 11.71 -16.91
C SER A 443 28.78 10.86 -17.96
N ASP A 444 28.35 9.60 -18.14
CA ASP A 444 28.86 8.68 -19.15
C ASP A 444 28.53 9.10 -20.60
N ASN A 445 28.99 8.32 -21.57
CA ASN A 445 28.68 8.51 -23.00
C ASN A 445 27.16 8.56 -23.23
N GLY A 446 26.72 9.56 -24.01
CA GLY A 446 25.33 9.84 -24.34
C GLY A 446 24.52 8.71 -24.95
N ASP A 447 25.17 7.77 -25.65
CA ASP A 447 24.54 6.60 -26.26
C ASP A 447 24.20 5.48 -25.26
N LEU A 448 24.74 5.57 -24.03
CA LEU A 448 24.48 4.58 -22.98
C LEU A 448 23.12 4.81 -22.31
N PRO A 449 22.55 3.77 -21.67
CA PRO A 449 21.27 3.89 -20.96
C PRO A 449 21.32 4.95 -19.86
N VAL A 450 20.26 5.75 -19.76
CA VAL A 450 20.11 6.71 -18.67
C VAL A 450 19.81 5.99 -17.35
N SER A 451 20.29 6.55 -16.23
CA SER A 451 19.91 6.17 -14.87
C SER A 451 19.03 7.25 -14.24
N VAL A 452 17.79 6.94 -13.88
CA VAL A 452 16.81 7.93 -13.41
C VAL A 452 15.91 7.38 -12.31
N THR A 453 15.16 8.26 -11.63
CA THR A 453 14.11 7.80 -10.71
C THR A 453 12.90 7.29 -11.49
N TRP A 454 12.04 6.49 -10.84
CA TRP A 454 10.80 6.02 -11.47
C TRP A 454 9.87 7.19 -11.86
N LEU A 455 9.83 8.25 -11.04
CA LEU A 455 9.07 9.47 -11.33
C LEU A 455 9.54 10.13 -12.63
N ASP A 456 10.84 10.14 -12.89
CA ASP A 456 11.40 10.71 -14.13
C ASP A 456 11.04 9.87 -15.36
N ALA A 457 11.04 8.54 -15.22
CA ALA A 457 10.63 7.62 -16.28
C ALA A 457 9.15 7.82 -16.66
N VAL A 458 8.27 8.05 -15.68
CA VAL A 458 6.85 8.36 -15.93
C VAL A 458 6.67 9.71 -16.62
N ALA A 459 7.38 10.75 -16.17
CA ALA A 459 7.34 12.06 -16.82
C ALA A 459 7.82 11.98 -18.27
N TYR A 460 8.86 11.20 -18.53
CA TYR A 460 9.35 10.92 -19.89
C TYR A 460 8.29 10.22 -20.74
N CYS A 461 7.62 9.18 -20.21
CA CYS A 461 6.52 8.50 -20.91
C CYS A 461 5.44 9.51 -21.35
N ARG A 462 5.02 10.42 -20.46
CA ARG A 462 4.00 11.42 -20.78
C ARG A 462 4.47 12.41 -21.84
N HIS A 463 5.72 12.88 -21.73
CA HIS A 463 6.31 13.76 -22.74
C HIS A 463 6.37 13.07 -24.12
N TYR A 464 6.80 11.82 -24.15
CA TYR A 464 6.88 11.03 -25.38
C TYR A 464 5.49 10.77 -25.98
N GLU A 465 4.50 10.45 -25.16
CA GLU A 465 3.09 10.28 -25.58
C GLU A 465 2.56 11.56 -26.25
N HIS A 466 2.78 12.73 -25.65
CA HIS A 466 2.35 14.00 -26.23
C HIS A 466 3.03 14.32 -27.55
N ARG A 467 4.33 14.04 -27.65
CA ARG A 467 5.13 14.38 -28.84
C ARG A 467 4.82 13.47 -30.02
N ASN A 468 4.59 12.18 -29.77
CA ASN A 468 4.49 11.16 -30.81
C ASN A 468 3.07 10.60 -31.00
N ASN A 469 2.12 10.98 -30.14
CA ASN A 469 0.75 10.46 -30.13
C ASN A 469 0.70 8.92 -29.99
N LEU A 470 1.67 8.34 -29.28
CA LEU A 470 1.74 6.92 -28.95
C LEU A 470 1.46 6.74 -27.46
N LYS A 471 0.52 5.86 -27.10
CA LYS A 471 0.09 5.63 -25.72
C LYS A 471 1.09 4.78 -24.95
N VAL A 472 2.28 5.33 -24.74
CA VAL A 472 3.42 4.63 -24.13
C VAL A 472 3.31 4.56 -22.61
N ARG A 473 3.92 3.53 -22.05
CA ARG A 473 4.07 3.30 -20.62
C ARG A 473 5.34 2.49 -20.35
N LEU A 474 5.66 2.27 -19.08
CA LEU A 474 6.65 1.27 -18.66
C LEU A 474 6.10 -0.16 -18.85
N LEU A 475 7.01 -1.12 -19.04
CA LEU A 475 6.67 -2.55 -19.13
C LEU A 475 5.98 -3.05 -17.86
N GLU A 476 5.02 -3.95 -17.98
CA GLU A 476 4.52 -4.71 -16.83
C GLU A 476 5.54 -5.80 -16.44
N PRO A 477 5.63 -6.20 -15.15
CA PRO A 477 6.54 -7.26 -14.73
C PRO A 477 6.39 -8.56 -15.52
N GLU A 478 5.16 -8.95 -15.86
CA GLU A 478 4.85 -10.14 -16.64
C GLU A 478 5.34 -10.01 -18.09
N GLU A 479 5.15 -8.84 -18.70
CA GLU A 479 5.63 -8.54 -20.05
C GLU A 479 7.15 -8.59 -20.11
N TRP A 480 7.82 -7.97 -19.13
CA TRP A 480 9.28 -8.01 -19.04
C TRP A 480 9.78 -9.45 -18.93
N LYS A 481 9.14 -10.27 -18.08
CA LYS A 481 9.50 -11.67 -17.89
C LYS A 481 9.35 -12.51 -19.16
N GLU A 482 8.35 -12.22 -19.99
CA GLU A 482 8.11 -12.93 -21.25
C GLU A 482 9.17 -12.60 -22.32
N ILE A 483 9.65 -11.35 -22.35
CA ILE A 483 10.59 -10.89 -23.39
C ILE A 483 12.06 -10.89 -22.94
N ALA A 484 12.33 -11.00 -21.64
CA ALA A 484 13.68 -10.94 -21.10
C ALA A 484 14.51 -12.17 -21.51
N PRO A 485 15.78 -11.98 -21.90
CA PRO A 485 16.66 -13.09 -22.21
C PRO A 485 17.02 -13.88 -20.94
N PRO A 486 17.49 -15.14 -21.08
CA PRO A 486 18.04 -15.89 -19.97
C PRO A 486 19.17 -15.12 -19.27
N PRO A 487 19.33 -15.27 -17.94
CA PRO A 487 20.38 -14.60 -17.21
C PRO A 487 21.77 -14.99 -17.73
N SER A 488 22.63 -14.01 -17.94
CA SER A 488 24.01 -14.19 -18.41
C SER A 488 25.04 -14.23 -17.28
N VAL A 489 24.63 -13.86 -16.06
CA VAL A 489 25.49 -13.82 -14.86
C VAL A 489 25.05 -14.90 -13.87
N ASP A 490 26.00 -15.74 -13.46
CA ASP A 490 25.79 -16.72 -12.40
C ASP A 490 25.60 -16.02 -11.04
N ARG A 491 24.40 -16.16 -10.47
CA ARG A 491 24.02 -15.56 -9.18
C ARG A 491 24.93 -15.99 -8.03
N SER A 492 25.52 -17.18 -8.08
CA SER A 492 26.37 -17.71 -7.01
C SER A 492 27.75 -17.03 -6.96
N ARG A 493 28.17 -16.39 -8.05
CA ARG A 493 29.46 -15.70 -8.19
C ARG A 493 29.40 -14.22 -7.78
N VAL A 494 28.20 -13.71 -7.55
CA VAL A 494 27.92 -12.34 -7.15
C VAL A 494 27.78 -12.34 -5.63
N GLN A 495 28.83 -11.91 -4.90
CA GLN A 495 28.71 -11.77 -3.45
C GLN A 495 27.64 -10.70 -3.15
N ARG A 496 26.64 -11.06 -2.35
CA ARG A 496 25.70 -10.07 -1.77
C ARG A 496 26.53 -9.14 -0.90
N VAL A 497 26.82 -7.95 -1.41
CA VAL A 497 27.49 -6.80 -0.77
C VAL A 497 27.72 -7.04 0.73
N ARG A 498 28.85 -7.66 1.08
CA ARG A 498 29.40 -7.59 2.44
C ARG A 498 30.26 -6.34 2.46
N SER A 499 30.13 -5.52 3.51
CA SER A 499 30.90 -4.30 3.75
C SER A 499 32.30 -4.37 3.14
N MET A 500 32.51 -3.65 2.04
CA MET A 500 33.82 -3.48 1.42
C MET A 500 34.33 -2.10 1.81
N VAL A 501 35.47 -2.07 2.49
CA VAL A 501 36.21 -0.83 2.72
C VAL A 501 37.14 -0.66 1.54
N VAL A 502 36.92 0.39 0.73
CA VAL A 502 37.79 0.72 -0.40
C VAL A 502 38.53 2.01 -0.06
N HIS A 503 39.87 1.99 -0.16
CA HIS A 503 40.65 3.20 0.09
C HIS A 503 40.41 4.24 -1.01
N PRO A 504 40.48 5.56 -0.69
CA PRO A 504 40.35 6.62 -1.70
C PRO A 504 41.26 6.38 -2.91
N GLY A 505 40.67 6.37 -4.11
CA GLY A 505 41.38 6.14 -5.38
C GLY A 505 41.61 4.66 -5.75
N GLN A 506 41.11 3.69 -4.96
CA GLN A 506 41.13 2.27 -5.33
C GLN A 506 39.78 1.81 -5.88
N HIS A 507 39.81 0.75 -6.71
CA HIS A 507 38.62 0.08 -7.20
C HIS A 507 38.38 -1.23 -6.43
N PRO A 508 37.13 -1.56 -6.05
CA PRO A 508 36.82 -2.87 -5.48
C PRO A 508 37.10 -3.98 -6.50
N VAL A 509 37.79 -5.04 -6.06
CA VAL A 509 38.09 -6.21 -6.89
C VAL A 509 36.95 -7.22 -6.77
N ASP A 510 35.88 -7.04 -7.54
CA ASP A 510 34.80 -8.04 -7.68
C ASP A 510 34.20 -7.99 -9.11
N PRO A 511 33.80 -9.14 -9.70
CA PRO A 511 33.30 -9.22 -11.09
C PRO A 511 32.10 -8.32 -11.43
N ILE A 512 31.27 -7.97 -10.45
CA ILE A 512 30.16 -7.02 -10.61
C ILE A 512 30.70 -5.62 -10.97
N TYR A 513 31.91 -5.30 -10.52
CA TYR A 513 32.55 -3.99 -10.63
C TYR A 513 33.45 -3.81 -11.87
N GLU A 514 33.60 -4.83 -12.73
CA GLU A 514 34.27 -4.67 -14.03
C GLU A 514 33.37 -4.00 -15.09
N GLN A 515 32.05 -4.14 -14.94
CA GLN A 515 31.06 -3.66 -15.91
C GLN A 515 30.31 -2.39 -15.44
N LEU A 516 30.24 -2.14 -14.13
CA LEU A 516 29.88 -0.84 -13.56
C LEU A 516 31.08 -0.33 -12.77
N ASN A 517 31.60 0.83 -13.13
CA ASN A 517 32.75 1.46 -12.49
C ASN A 517 32.29 2.28 -11.29
N TRP A 518 32.72 1.86 -10.10
CA TRP A 518 32.51 2.56 -8.83
C TRP A 518 33.82 3.19 -8.38
N ALA A 519 33.77 4.47 -8.01
CA ALA A 519 34.89 5.16 -7.38
C ALA A 519 34.39 5.95 -6.17
N ILE A 520 34.89 5.66 -4.97
CA ILE A 520 34.62 6.49 -3.78
C ILE A 520 35.46 7.77 -3.89
N VAL A 521 34.82 8.94 -3.82
CA VAL A 521 35.47 10.26 -3.93
C VAL A 521 35.49 11.00 -2.58
N GLY A 522 34.83 10.48 -1.53
CA GLY A 522 34.88 10.99 -0.15
C GLY A 522 34.21 10.03 0.86
N GLY A 523 34.27 10.35 2.16
CA GLY A 523 33.52 9.64 3.22
C GLY A 523 34.28 8.58 4.04
N ASP A 524 33.51 7.68 4.68
CA ASP A 524 33.96 6.62 5.61
C ASP A 524 34.59 5.38 4.93
N GLY A 525 34.78 5.43 3.60
CA GLY A 525 35.36 4.35 2.81
C GLY A 525 34.42 3.15 2.61
N GLN A 526 33.17 3.23 3.03
CA GLN A 526 32.17 2.18 2.86
C GLN A 526 31.27 2.45 1.63
N LEU A 527 30.68 1.39 1.09
CA LEU A 527 29.81 1.45 -0.11
C LEU A 527 28.33 1.24 0.23
N GLY A 528 27.47 1.94 -0.52
CA GLY A 528 26.02 1.77 -0.48
C GLY A 528 25.46 1.95 0.94
N LYS A 529 24.46 1.15 1.30
CA LYS A 529 23.82 1.16 2.64
C LYS A 529 24.74 0.95 3.85
N ASN A 530 25.98 0.51 3.63
CA ASN A 530 26.96 0.38 4.71
C ASN A 530 27.69 1.70 5.01
N SER A 531 27.59 2.69 4.11
CA SER A 531 28.15 4.02 4.36
C SER A 531 27.23 4.86 5.24
N THR A 532 27.83 5.56 6.20
CA THR A 532 27.19 6.65 6.94
C THR A 532 26.76 7.81 6.04
N HIS A 533 27.22 7.80 4.79
CA HIS A 533 26.87 8.72 3.71
C HIS A 533 26.01 8.07 2.63
N CYS A 534 25.36 6.93 2.85
CA CYS A 534 24.54 6.24 1.83
C CYS A 534 23.47 7.13 1.14
N GLU A 535 23.00 8.17 1.83
CA GLU A 535 22.04 9.17 1.33
C GLU A 535 22.70 10.44 0.75
N LYS A 536 24.04 10.55 0.79
CA LYS A 536 24.82 11.71 0.32
C LYS A 536 25.95 11.26 -0.62
N ALA A 537 26.15 12.00 -1.71
CA ALA A 537 26.97 11.56 -2.83
C ALA A 537 28.48 11.52 -2.50
N ASP A 538 28.97 10.37 -2.04
CA ASP A 538 30.37 10.19 -1.65
C ASP A 538 31.19 9.35 -2.67
N GLY A 539 30.58 8.88 -3.77
CA GLY A 539 31.28 8.14 -4.84
C GLY A 539 30.66 8.27 -6.24
N VAL A 540 31.46 8.19 -7.30
CA VAL A 540 31.04 8.23 -8.72
C VAL A 540 30.63 6.82 -9.17
N LEU A 541 29.48 6.74 -9.84
CA LEU A 541 28.95 5.54 -10.48
C LEU A 541 28.87 5.74 -12.00
N SER A 542 29.65 4.98 -12.76
CA SER A 542 29.81 5.07 -14.21
C SER A 542 29.70 3.70 -14.87
N PHE A 543 29.50 3.66 -16.18
CA PHE A 543 29.55 2.41 -16.94
C PHE A 543 31.01 2.00 -17.18
N GLY A 544 31.30 0.70 -17.03
CA GLY A 544 32.59 0.13 -17.38
C GLY A 544 32.82 0.08 -18.90
N PRO A 545 34.08 -0.08 -19.35
CA PRO A 545 34.41 -0.11 -20.78
C PRO A 545 33.86 -1.36 -21.51
N ASN A 546 33.56 -2.44 -20.78
CA ASN A 546 33.17 -3.73 -21.34
C ASN A 546 31.73 -4.12 -20.95
N LEU A 547 30.74 -3.37 -21.44
CA LEU A 547 29.33 -3.66 -21.17
C LEU A 547 28.86 -4.90 -21.93
N HIS A 548 28.25 -5.84 -21.20
CA HIS A 548 27.68 -7.03 -21.78
C HIS A 548 26.22 -6.81 -22.21
N TRP A 549 25.96 -7.01 -23.51
CA TRP A 549 24.62 -6.90 -24.09
C TRP A 549 24.15 -8.26 -24.57
N THR A 550 22.92 -8.63 -24.23
CA THR A 550 22.23 -9.79 -24.79
C THR A 550 21.12 -9.32 -25.72
N VAL A 551 20.73 -10.16 -26.66
CA VAL A 551 19.63 -9.89 -27.59
C VAL A 551 18.59 -10.98 -27.39
N ASN A 552 17.33 -10.60 -27.24
CA ASN A 552 16.25 -11.57 -27.15
C ASN A 552 15.89 -12.15 -28.54
N SER A 553 14.94 -13.08 -28.58
CA SER A 553 14.49 -13.76 -29.81
C SER A 553 14.03 -12.80 -30.92
N ASP A 554 13.48 -11.65 -30.53
CA ASP A 554 12.86 -10.69 -31.44
C ASP A 554 13.79 -9.50 -31.78
N GLY A 555 15.06 -9.56 -31.35
CA GLY A 555 16.08 -8.55 -31.68
C GLY A 555 16.21 -7.39 -30.69
N LEU A 556 15.49 -7.41 -29.56
CA LEU A 556 15.58 -6.38 -28.52
C LEU A 556 16.85 -6.60 -27.68
N ARG A 557 17.67 -5.55 -27.56
CA ARG A 557 18.91 -5.56 -26.78
C ARG A 557 18.65 -5.27 -25.29
N PHE A 558 19.17 -6.12 -24.42
CA PHE A 558 19.20 -5.99 -22.96
C PHE A 558 20.63 -5.76 -22.48
N LEU A 559 20.80 -4.84 -21.53
CA LEU A 559 22.07 -4.64 -20.86
C LEU A 559 22.16 -5.67 -19.72
N SER A 560 22.86 -6.76 -19.96
CA SER A 560 22.93 -7.91 -19.05
C SER A 560 24.15 -7.82 -18.15
N VAL A 561 24.19 -6.73 -17.40
CA VAL A 561 25.24 -6.38 -16.45
C VAL A 561 24.70 -6.54 -15.03
N ALA A 562 25.49 -7.10 -14.13
CA ALA A 562 25.12 -7.15 -12.72
C ALA A 562 25.01 -5.73 -12.15
N GLY A 563 23.86 -5.37 -11.56
CA GLY A 563 23.62 -4.03 -11.00
C GLY A 563 23.11 -2.98 -12.01
N PHE A 564 22.82 -3.36 -13.26
CA PHE A 564 21.97 -2.53 -14.12
C PHE A 564 20.53 -3.03 -14.10
N CYS A 565 19.63 -2.18 -13.62
CA CYS A 565 18.21 -2.47 -13.48
C CYS A 565 17.36 -1.71 -14.52
N GLU A 566 16.11 -2.14 -14.69
CA GLU A 566 15.08 -1.46 -15.46
C GLU A 566 13.84 -1.21 -14.60
N TRP A 567 13.31 0.01 -14.62
CA TRP A 567 12.03 0.35 -14.00
C TRP A 567 10.86 -0.31 -14.73
N LEU A 568 9.92 -0.86 -13.96
CA LEU A 568 8.68 -1.45 -14.45
C LEU A 568 7.45 -0.65 -13.96
N SER A 569 6.31 -0.84 -14.60
CA SER A 569 5.03 -0.27 -14.20
C SER A 569 4.47 -0.95 -12.95
N GLY A 570 3.55 -0.26 -12.24
CA GLY A 570 2.89 -0.82 -11.05
C GLY A 570 3.43 -0.32 -9.72
N ALA A 571 3.78 0.97 -9.62
CA ALA A 571 4.19 1.56 -8.35
C ALA A 571 3.07 1.48 -7.29
N GLN A 572 3.43 1.08 -6.07
CA GLN A 572 2.54 0.95 -4.91
C GLN A 572 3.21 1.55 -3.68
N LYS A 573 2.48 2.29 -2.86
CA LYS A 573 2.98 2.90 -1.60
C LYS A 573 4.34 3.60 -1.76
N LYS A 574 4.50 4.39 -2.83
CA LYS A 574 5.75 5.11 -3.19
C LYS A 574 6.97 4.22 -3.51
N HIS A 575 6.75 2.95 -3.82
CA HIS A 575 7.79 2.05 -4.29
C HIS A 575 7.37 1.42 -5.63
N ALA A 576 8.32 1.11 -6.51
CA ALA A 576 8.06 0.52 -7.81
C ALA A 576 8.82 -0.79 -8.03
N PRO A 577 8.26 -1.68 -8.87
CA PRO A 577 8.95 -2.88 -9.30
C PRO A 577 10.12 -2.53 -10.24
N PHE A 578 11.14 -3.38 -10.20
CA PHE A 578 12.30 -3.29 -11.07
C PHE A 578 12.73 -4.69 -11.51
N ALA A 579 13.50 -4.76 -12.59
CA ALA A 579 14.07 -6.00 -13.08
C ALA A 579 15.54 -5.83 -13.47
N GLU A 580 16.28 -6.93 -13.50
CA GLU A 580 17.68 -6.97 -13.91
C GLU A 580 17.91 -8.18 -14.80
N ALA A 581 18.27 -7.93 -16.06
CA ALA A 581 18.50 -8.98 -17.04
C ALA A 581 19.74 -9.83 -16.71
N GLY A 582 20.83 -9.22 -16.23
CA GLY A 582 22.10 -9.90 -15.96
C GLY A 582 21.94 -11.10 -15.03
N ARG A 583 21.31 -10.88 -13.87
CA ARG A 583 21.02 -11.92 -12.86
C ARG A 583 19.63 -12.54 -13.02
N GLY A 584 18.81 -12.09 -13.96
CA GLY A 584 17.41 -12.53 -14.14
C GLY A 584 16.53 -12.23 -12.94
N ILE A 585 16.77 -11.10 -12.25
CA ILE A 585 15.99 -10.69 -11.08
C ILE A 585 14.75 -9.95 -11.55
N LEU A 586 13.62 -10.26 -10.94
CA LEU A 586 12.36 -9.53 -11.10
C LEU A 586 11.79 -9.28 -9.71
N ALA A 587 11.75 -8.02 -9.30
CA ALA A 587 11.28 -7.60 -7.99
C ALA A 587 9.88 -6.98 -8.13
N THR A 588 8.84 -7.72 -7.70
CA THR A 588 7.44 -7.28 -7.76
C THR A 588 6.82 -6.93 -6.40
N GLY A 589 7.61 -6.97 -5.31
CA GLY A 589 7.14 -6.59 -3.98
C GLY A 589 6.75 -7.74 -3.04
N ALA A 590 7.14 -8.98 -3.33
CA ALA A 590 6.77 -10.13 -2.50
C ALA A 590 8.00 -10.92 -2.01
N GLY A 591 7.99 -11.27 -0.72
CA GLY A 591 8.97 -12.13 -0.04
C GLY A 591 10.12 -11.40 0.66
N ILE A 592 10.83 -12.13 1.53
CA ILE A 592 11.95 -11.65 2.36
C ILE A 592 13.10 -11.01 1.52
N PHE A 593 13.13 -11.25 0.20
CA PHE A 593 14.13 -10.70 -0.74
C PHE A 593 13.55 -9.86 -1.90
N GLY A 594 12.24 -9.60 -1.94
CA GLY A 594 11.56 -8.98 -3.10
C GLY A 594 11.18 -7.52 -2.91
N SER A 595 12.02 -6.69 -2.27
CA SER A 595 11.68 -5.30 -1.99
C SER A 595 11.46 -4.49 -3.27
N LEU A 596 10.29 -3.89 -3.41
CA LEU A 596 10.10 -2.75 -4.32
C LEU A 596 11.12 -1.66 -3.97
N GLN A 597 11.52 -0.87 -4.96
CA GLN A 597 12.47 0.23 -4.72
C GLN A 597 11.75 1.58 -4.64
N PRO A 598 12.16 2.50 -3.75
CA PRO A 598 11.56 3.81 -3.66
C PRO A 598 11.52 4.54 -5.02
N ILE A 599 10.37 5.11 -5.37
CA ILE A 599 10.17 5.73 -6.71
C ILE A 599 10.97 7.02 -6.94
N ASN A 600 11.52 7.59 -5.87
CA ASN A 600 12.20 8.88 -5.81
C ASN A 600 13.74 8.77 -5.78
N PHE A 601 14.28 7.55 -5.84
CA PHE A 601 15.70 7.25 -5.91
C PHE A 601 16.02 6.47 -7.20
N ALA A 602 17.28 6.52 -7.64
CA ALA A 602 17.80 5.83 -8.82
C ALA A 602 18.78 4.70 -8.45
N MET A 603 18.57 4.07 -7.28
CA MET A 603 19.27 2.87 -6.78
C MET A 603 20.80 3.01 -6.63
N ARG A 604 21.31 4.23 -6.55
CA ARG A 604 22.74 4.50 -6.33
C ARG A 604 23.20 3.96 -4.98
N GLU A 605 22.37 4.08 -3.95
CA GLU A 605 22.59 3.54 -2.62
C GLU A 605 22.70 2.01 -2.58
N GLU A 606 22.19 1.34 -3.63
CA GLU A 606 22.20 -0.12 -3.78
C GLU A 606 23.34 -0.64 -4.63
N GLY A 607 24.31 0.18 -5.01
CA GLY A 607 25.35 -0.33 -5.90
C GLY A 607 24.91 -0.43 -7.36
N SER A 608 23.83 0.25 -7.79
CA SER A 608 23.18 0.00 -9.08
C SER A 608 22.87 1.26 -9.90
N LYS A 609 22.80 1.11 -11.23
CA LYS A 609 22.16 2.08 -12.15
C LYS A 609 20.81 1.53 -12.57
N ILE A 610 19.80 2.37 -12.78
CA ILE A 610 18.46 1.94 -13.19
C ILE A 610 17.90 2.77 -14.34
N GLY A 611 17.73 2.13 -15.50
CA GLY A 611 17.14 2.71 -16.69
C GLY A 611 15.68 2.32 -16.87
N PHE A 612 15.14 2.56 -18.07
CA PHE A 612 13.77 2.20 -18.42
C PHE A 612 13.58 2.09 -19.94
N ARG A 613 12.44 1.48 -20.32
CA ARG A 613 11.96 1.37 -21.70
C ARG A 613 10.53 1.86 -21.80
N LEU A 614 10.16 2.25 -23.01
CA LEU A 614 8.78 2.52 -23.37
C LEU A 614 8.18 1.27 -24.00
N CYS A 615 6.90 1.03 -23.74
CA CYS A 615 6.11 0.06 -24.47
C CYS A 615 4.68 0.54 -24.69
N TYR A 616 4.02 -0.02 -25.69
CA TYR A 616 2.60 0.19 -25.96
C TYR A 616 2.02 -0.98 -26.75
N ILE A 617 0.70 -1.07 -26.82
CA ILE A 617 0.02 -2.12 -27.58
C ILE A 617 -0.28 -1.63 -29.00
N ALA A 618 0.11 -2.42 -30.00
CA ALA A 618 -0.24 -2.17 -31.39
C ALA A 618 -1.58 -2.80 -31.78
N HIS A 619 -2.17 -2.32 -32.87
CA HIS A 619 -3.32 -3.01 -33.49
C HIS A 619 -2.89 -4.41 -33.98
N PRO A 620 -3.73 -5.46 -33.84
CA PRO A 620 -3.38 -6.82 -34.26
C PRO A 620 -3.08 -7.00 -35.76
N ASP A 621 -3.38 -6.00 -36.59
CA ASP A 621 -3.18 -6.00 -38.04
C ASP A 621 -1.99 -5.12 -38.47
N ALA A 622 -1.02 -4.90 -37.58
CA ALA A 622 0.19 -4.10 -37.80
C ALA A 622 1.36 -4.93 -38.37
#